data_AF-A0A432V7A9-F1
#
_entry.id   AF-A0A432V7A9-F1
#
_cell.length_a   1.000
_cell.length_b   1.000
_cell.length_c   1.000
_cell.angle_alpha   90.00
_cell.angle_beta   90.00
_cell.angle_gamma   90.00
#
_symmetry.space_group_name_H-M   'P 1'
#
loop_
_entity.id
_entity.type
_entity.pdbx_description
1 polymer ?
#
loop_
_entity_poly.entity_id
_entity_poly.type
_entity_poly.pdbx_seq_one_letter_code
_entity_poly.pdbx_strand_id
1 'polypeptide(L)'
;MNHRIMLGSYPIPRFAGIPNHNFLVWTDYDGTPLFEINGGAVNPDGTFNYAAIFGRLTAVETDYSKRDPVRFPEFHIRPTSRSTVLLEAPRDEIAMRWAAGIELAGRISISGLRYSILTRNSNSVATAVAHGMELALPSASLGLLRAPGARRRLALAS
;
A
#
# COMPACT_ATOMS: atom_id res chain seq x y z
N MET A 1 15.44 1.31 -19.78
CA MET A 1 14.06 0.77 -19.77
C MET A 1 13.30 1.41 -18.62
N ASN A 2 12.01 1.68 -18.81
CA ASN A 2 11.18 2.32 -17.78
C ASN A 2 10.68 1.31 -16.77
N HIS A 3 10.56 1.76 -15.53
CA HIS A 3 9.90 1.06 -14.43
C HIS A 3 8.56 1.73 -14.15
N ARG A 4 7.71 1.07 -13.35
CA ARG A 4 6.37 1.58 -13.02
C ARG A 4 6.12 1.58 -11.52
N ILE A 5 5.43 2.60 -11.04
CA ILE A 5 4.71 2.57 -9.76
C ILE A 5 3.23 2.38 -10.09
N MET A 6 2.62 1.36 -9.49
CA MET A 6 1.22 1.03 -9.69
C MET A 6 0.47 1.04 -8.36
N LEU A 7 -0.79 1.46 -8.41
CA LEU A 7 -1.75 1.23 -7.34
C LEU A 7 -2.45 -0.08 -7.61
N GLY A 8 -2.27 -1.06 -6.71
CA GLY A 8 -2.95 -2.34 -6.72
C GLY A 8 -4.12 -2.37 -5.73
N SER A 9 -5.10 -3.22 -6.02
CA SER A 9 -6.26 -3.51 -5.19
C SER A 9 -6.58 -4.99 -5.26
N TYR A 10 -6.42 -5.69 -4.14
CA TYR A 10 -6.68 -7.12 -4.02
C TYR A 10 -7.98 -7.38 -3.23
N PRO A 11 -8.92 -8.18 -3.75
CA PRO A 11 -10.14 -8.51 -3.02
C PRO A 11 -9.85 -9.39 -1.80
N ILE A 12 -10.32 -8.99 -0.61
CA ILE A 12 -10.25 -9.80 0.61
C ILE A 12 -11.64 -10.39 0.92
N PRO A 13 -11.91 -11.64 0.52
CA PRO A 13 -13.27 -12.19 0.51
C PRO A 13 -13.91 -12.46 1.89
N ARG A 14 -13.23 -12.21 3.03
CA ARG A 14 -13.71 -12.67 4.36
C ARG A 14 -13.71 -11.63 5.49
N PHE A 15 -13.38 -10.36 5.24
CA PHE A 15 -13.26 -9.37 6.33
C PHE A 15 -14.39 -8.33 6.33
N ALA A 16 -15.48 -8.61 7.03
CA ALA A 16 -16.51 -7.64 7.45
C ALA A 16 -17.04 -6.67 6.36
N GLY A 17 -17.11 -7.11 5.10
CA GLY A 17 -17.57 -6.26 3.99
C GLY A 17 -16.58 -5.20 3.50
N ILE A 18 -15.29 -5.26 3.91
CA ILE A 18 -14.22 -4.47 3.29
C ILE A 18 -13.87 -5.14 1.96
N PRO A 19 -14.19 -4.53 0.80
CA PRO A 19 -14.17 -5.33 -0.42
C PRO A 19 -12.76 -5.57 -0.95
N ASN A 20 -11.76 -4.75 -0.59
CA ASN A 20 -10.40 -4.83 -1.12
C ASN A 20 -9.33 -4.24 -0.19
N HIS A 21 -8.09 -4.70 -0.38
CA HIS A 21 -6.85 -4.16 0.18
C HIS A 21 -6.03 -3.47 -0.89
N ASN A 22 -5.76 -2.18 -0.70
CA ASN A 22 -4.92 -1.42 -1.61
C ASN A 22 -3.46 -1.43 -1.16
N PHE A 23 -2.57 -1.45 -2.15
CA PHE A 23 -1.12 -1.44 -1.98
C PHE A 23 -0.48 -0.67 -3.13
N LEU A 24 0.75 -0.22 -2.93
CA LEU A 24 1.58 0.34 -4.00
C LEU A 24 2.62 -0.69 -4.37
N VAL A 25 2.93 -0.82 -5.66
CA VAL A 25 3.92 -1.76 -6.16
C VAL A 25 4.84 -1.07 -7.15
N TRP A 26 6.13 -1.33 -7.02
CA TRP A 26 7.14 -1.01 -8.01
C TRP A 26 7.38 -2.24 -8.89
N THR A 27 7.12 -2.13 -10.19
CA THR A 27 7.48 -3.17 -11.17
C THR A 27 8.64 -2.76 -12.08
N ASP A 28 9.37 -3.75 -12.57
CA ASP A 28 10.24 -3.56 -13.74
C ASP A 28 9.43 -3.38 -15.04
N TYR A 29 10.16 -3.32 -16.15
CA TYR A 29 9.60 -3.16 -17.50
C TYR A 29 8.66 -4.31 -17.88
N ASP A 30 9.02 -5.54 -17.51
CA ASP A 30 8.29 -6.77 -17.80
C ASP A 30 7.08 -6.97 -16.88
N GLY A 31 6.89 -6.08 -15.90
CA GLY A 31 5.81 -6.14 -14.93
C GLY A 31 6.14 -7.02 -13.72
N THR A 32 7.39 -7.45 -13.56
CA THR A 32 7.84 -8.19 -12.39
C THR A 32 7.82 -7.27 -11.17
N PRO A 33 7.14 -7.63 -10.06
CA PRO A 33 7.16 -6.84 -8.85
C PRO A 33 8.55 -6.90 -8.20
N LEU A 34 9.10 -5.73 -7.88
CA LEU A 34 10.38 -5.58 -7.18
C LEU A 34 10.16 -5.24 -5.71
N PHE A 35 9.27 -4.29 -5.46
CA PHE A 35 8.92 -3.81 -4.12
C PHE A 35 7.43 -3.56 -4.00
N GLU A 36 6.89 -3.68 -2.79
CA GLU A 36 5.50 -3.37 -2.46
C GLU A 36 5.41 -2.62 -1.13
N ILE A 37 4.50 -1.65 -1.01
CA ILE A 37 4.17 -0.99 0.25
C ILE A 37 2.75 -1.34 0.67
N ASN A 38 2.63 -1.89 1.88
CA ASN A 38 1.40 -2.37 2.46
C ASN A 38 1.05 -1.66 3.76
N GLY A 39 -0.18 -1.14 3.84
CA GLY A 39 -0.75 -0.68 5.11
C GLY A 39 -1.56 -1.76 5.81
N GLY A 40 -1.57 -1.78 7.14
CA GLY A 40 -2.38 -2.71 7.92
C GLY A 40 -2.17 -2.54 9.41
N ALA A 41 -2.28 -3.62 10.17
CA ALA A 41 -1.95 -3.63 11.59
C ALA A 41 -0.77 -4.55 11.87
N VAL A 42 -0.13 -4.34 13.02
CA VAL A 42 0.99 -5.15 13.51
C VAL A 42 0.64 -5.78 14.86
N ASN A 43 1.01 -7.04 15.03
CA ASN A 43 0.94 -7.75 16.30
C ASN A 43 2.04 -7.27 17.26
N PRO A 44 1.95 -7.56 18.57
CA PRO A 44 2.99 -7.20 19.53
C PRO A 44 4.38 -7.76 19.22
N ASP A 45 4.45 -8.91 18.53
CA ASP A 45 5.69 -9.57 18.11
C ASP A 45 6.28 -9.01 16.80
N GLY A 46 5.67 -7.96 16.24
CA GLY A 46 6.10 -7.32 15.00
C GLY A 46 5.58 -7.98 13.72
N THR A 47 4.80 -9.05 13.81
CA THR A 47 4.22 -9.72 12.63
C THR A 47 3.05 -8.92 12.06
N PHE A 48 2.89 -8.97 10.74
CA PHE A 48 1.85 -8.23 10.06
C PHE A 48 0.48 -8.90 10.24
N ASN A 49 -0.57 -8.12 10.50
CA ASN A 49 -1.91 -8.62 10.74
C ASN A 49 -3.01 -7.72 10.11
N TYR A 50 -3.63 -8.18 9.02
CA TYR A 50 -4.76 -7.49 8.38
C TYR A 50 -6.06 -7.49 9.19
N ALA A 51 -6.16 -8.45 10.12
CA ALA A 51 -7.36 -8.75 10.88
C ALA A 51 -7.42 -8.04 12.24
N ALA A 52 -6.32 -7.44 12.70
CA ALA A 52 -6.24 -6.80 14.01
C ALA A 52 -6.91 -5.42 14.01
N ILE A 53 -8.23 -5.39 14.19
CA ILE A 53 -9.10 -4.19 14.20
C ILE A 53 -8.67 -3.13 15.23
N PHE A 54 -7.90 -3.53 16.25
CA PHE A 54 -7.37 -2.66 17.31
C PHE A 54 -5.84 -2.64 17.41
N GLY A 55 -5.15 -3.22 16.43
CA GLY A 55 -3.68 -3.20 16.40
C GLY A 55 -3.11 -1.81 16.10
N ARG A 56 -1.80 -1.64 16.28
CA ARG A 56 -1.11 -0.43 15.82
C ARG A 56 -1.15 -0.40 14.29
N LEU A 57 -1.51 0.75 13.73
CA LEU A 57 -1.41 0.99 12.29
C LEU A 57 0.06 0.90 11.89
N THR A 58 0.34 0.16 10.82
CA THR A 58 1.68 0.03 10.25
C THR A 58 1.64 0.21 8.75
N ALA A 59 2.78 0.58 8.18
CA ALA A 59 3.06 0.54 6.76
C ALA A 59 4.44 -0.11 6.55
N VAL A 60 4.48 -1.21 5.79
CA VAL A 60 5.71 -2.00 5.59
C VAL A 60 6.04 -2.10 4.12
N GLU A 61 7.34 -2.09 3.83
CA GLU A 61 7.87 -2.46 2.51
C GLU A 61 8.14 -3.96 2.46
N THR A 62 7.75 -4.56 1.34
CA THR A 62 8.10 -5.93 0.96
C THR A 62 9.09 -5.86 -0.19
N ASP A 63 10.32 -6.30 0.05
CA ASP A 63 11.35 -6.53 -0.98
C ASP A 63 11.22 -7.97 -1.51
N TYR A 64 10.83 -8.14 -2.77
CA TYR A 64 10.58 -9.47 -3.35
C TYR A 64 11.85 -10.34 -3.46
N SER A 65 13.05 -9.74 -3.33
CA SER A 65 14.31 -10.47 -3.24
C SER A 65 14.57 -11.07 -1.85
N LYS A 66 13.87 -10.60 -0.81
CA LYS A 66 14.04 -10.99 0.59
C LYS A 66 12.69 -11.34 1.23
N ARG A 67 12.17 -12.52 0.87
CA ARG A 67 10.82 -12.94 1.26
C ARG A 67 10.74 -13.35 2.73
N ASP A 68 9.91 -12.64 3.48
CA ASP A 68 9.40 -13.06 4.80
C ASP A 68 7.91 -12.68 4.89
N PRO A 69 7.00 -13.53 4.40
CA PRO A 69 5.57 -13.22 4.33
C PRO A 69 4.89 -12.95 5.68
N VAL A 70 5.53 -13.34 6.79
CA VAL A 70 4.99 -13.13 8.14
C VAL A 70 5.15 -11.66 8.56
N ARG A 71 6.23 -11.01 8.13
CA ARG A 71 6.54 -9.60 8.44
C ARG A 71 6.30 -8.66 7.26
N PHE A 72 6.55 -9.16 6.05
CA PHE A 72 6.46 -8.46 4.77
C PHE A 72 5.48 -9.20 3.85
N PRO A 73 4.19 -9.01 4.09
CA PRO A 73 3.15 -9.68 3.32
C PRO A 73 3.23 -9.32 1.83
N GLU A 74 2.89 -10.29 1.00
CA GLU A 74 2.94 -10.17 -0.46
C GLU A 74 1.51 -10.17 -1.02
N PHE A 75 1.02 -9.02 -1.47
CA PHE A 75 -0.17 -8.99 -2.31
C PHE A 75 0.18 -9.13 -3.77
N HIS A 76 1.18 -8.38 -4.25
CA HIS A 76 1.52 -8.13 -5.65
C HIS A 76 0.32 -7.95 -6.58
N ILE A 77 0.58 -7.62 -7.84
CA ILE A 77 -0.46 -7.73 -8.86
C ILE A 77 -0.70 -9.22 -9.10
N ARG A 78 -1.75 -9.76 -8.48
CA ARG A 78 -2.30 -11.08 -8.80
C ARG A 78 -3.25 -10.98 -9.99
N PRO A 79 -3.55 -12.08 -10.71
CA PRO A 79 -4.57 -12.08 -11.76
C PRO A 79 -5.94 -11.55 -11.32
N THR A 80 -6.27 -11.71 -10.03
CA THR A 80 -7.51 -11.20 -9.42
C THR A 80 -7.42 -9.76 -8.94
N SER A 81 -6.24 -9.15 -8.99
CA SER A 81 -6.04 -7.77 -8.58
C SER A 81 -6.50 -6.82 -9.66
N ARG A 82 -7.02 -5.68 -9.25
CA ARG A 82 -7.16 -4.52 -10.13
C ARG A 82 -5.96 -3.63 -9.92
N SER A 83 -5.41 -3.07 -10.98
CA SER A 83 -4.29 -2.15 -10.88
C SER A 83 -4.42 -0.98 -11.85
N THR A 84 -3.76 0.13 -11.52
CA THR A 84 -3.54 1.26 -12.41
C THR A 84 -2.10 1.71 -12.28
N VAL A 85 -1.49 2.11 -13.41
CA VAL A 85 -0.20 2.79 -13.39
C VAL A 85 -0.42 4.20 -12.82
N LEU A 86 0.42 4.59 -11.87
CA LEU A 86 0.48 5.95 -11.33
C LEU A 86 1.63 6.74 -11.94
N LEU A 87 2.74 6.05 -12.21
CA LEU A 87 3.93 6.61 -12.84
C LEU A 87 4.63 5.53 -13.67
N GLU A 88 5.07 5.90 -14.87
CA GLU A 88 6.04 5.15 -15.66
C GLU A 88 7.19 6.08 -16.01
N ALA A 89 8.40 5.72 -15.60
CA ALA A 89 9.57 6.60 -15.67
C ALA A 89 10.89 5.79 -15.65
N PRO A 90 12.05 6.42 -15.93
CA PRO A 90 13.35 5.80 -15.72
C PRO A 90 13.52 5.30 -14.28
N ARG A 91 14.33 4.25 -14.10
CA ARG A 91 14.53 3.58 -12.81
C ARG A 91 14.88 4.55 -11.68
N ASP A 92 15.74 5.53 -11.94
CA ASP A 92 16.22 6.45 -10.91
C ASP A 92 15.13 7.40 -10.41
N GLU A 93 14.24 7.84 -11.30
CA GLU A 93 13.07 8.63 -10.93
C GLU A 93 12.09 7.79 -10.10
N ILE A 94 11.83 6.55 -10.52
CA ILE A 94 10.99 5.62 -9.76
C ILE A 94 11.59 5.36 -8.37
N ALA A 95 12.90 5.14 -8.29
CA ALA A 95 13.61 4.94 -7.02
C ALA A 95 13.48 6.14 -6.09
N MET A 96 13.62 7.36 -6.63
CA MET A 96 13.44 8.60 -5.87
C MET A 96 12.02 8.75 -5.32
N ARG A 97 11.00 8.54 -6.17
CA ARG A 97 9.59 8.57 -5.72
C ARG A 97 9.33 7.49 -4.68
N TRP A 98 9.83 6.28 -4.92
CA TRP A 98 9.66 5.15 -4.01
C TRP A 98 10.26 5.42 -2.64
N ALA A 99 11.48 5.95 -2.58
CA ALA A 99 12.16 6.32 -1.34
C ALA A 99 11.35 7.32 -0.50
N ALA A 100 10.73 8.33 -1.11
CA ALA A 100 9.84 9.25 -0.42
C ALA A 100 8.60 8.53 0.18
N GLY A 101 8.08 7.54 -0.54
CA GLY A 101 7.01 6.68 -0.03
C GLY A 101 7.45 5.80 1.15
N ILE A 102 8.67 5.27 1.13
CA ILE A 102 9.26 4.50 2.23
C ILE A 102 9.45 5.35 3.47
N GLU A 103 9.93 6.58 3.31
CA GLU A 103 10.03 7.53 4.42
C GLU A 103 8.67 7.75 5.08
N LEU A 104 7.62 7.99 4.28
CA LEU A 104 6.27 8.15 4.79
C LEU A 104 5.72 6.88 5.44
N ALA A 105 6.01 5.70 4.88
CA ALA A 105 5.64 4.42 5.48
C ALA A 105 6.30 4.24 6.87
N GLY A 106 7.59 4.59 6.99
CA GLY A 106 8.31 4.61 8.26
C GLY A 106 7.65 5.53 9.29
N ARG A 107 7.29 6.75 8.87
CA ARG A 107 6.57 7.72 9.72
C ARG A 107 5.22 7.18 10.21
N ILE A 108 4.45 6.52 9.34
CA ILE A 108 3.18 5.87 9.72
C ILE A 108 3.43 4.81 10.79
N SER A 109 4.40 3.92 10.58
CA SER A 109 4.71 2.83 11.51
C SER A 109 5.13 3.30 12.90
N ILE A 110 5.83 4.43 13.02
CA ILE A 110 6.25 4.99 14.32
C ILE A 110 5.22 5.94 14.96
N SER A 111 4.23 6.42 14.19
CA SER A 111 3.26 7.43 14.63
C SER A 111 2.40 7.05 15.85
N GLY A 112 2.32 5.76 16.20
CA GLY A 112 1.45 5.28 17.26
C GLY A 112 -0.04 5.31 16.92
N LEU A 113 -0.40 5.58 15.66
CA LEU A 113 -1.79 5.51 15.20
C LEU A 113 -2.35 4.10 15.39
N ARG A 114 -3.66 4.03 15.68
CA ARG A 114 -4.40 2.77 15.74
C ARG A 114 -5.03 2.48 14.39
N TYR A 115 -4.95 1.21 13.99
CA TYR A 115 -5.66 0.71 12.84
C TYR A 115 -7.17 0.89 13.06
N SER A 116 -7.88 1.26 12.00
CA SER A 116 -9.33 1.33 11.97
C SER A 116 -9.79 0.87 10.62
N ILE A 117 -10.62 -0.18 10.63
CA ILE A 117 -11.29 -0.69 9.44
C ILE A 117 -12.01 0.40 8.68
N LEU A 118 -12.48 1.49 9.31
CA LEU A 118 -13.31 2.52 8.69
C LEU A 118 -12.54 3.76 8.23
N THR A 119 -11.42 4.10 8.86
CA THR A 119 -10.76 5.40 8.63
C THR A 119 -9.25 5.32 8.47
N ARG A 120 -8.59 4.33 9.07
CA ARG A 120 -7.12 4.22 9.15
C ARG A 120 -6.71 2.78 8.82
N ASN A 121 -6.82 2.43 7.55
CA ASN A 121 -6.55 1.10 7.03
C ASN A 121 -5.60 1.13 5.82
N SER A 122 -5.36 -0.03 5.22
CA SER A 122 -4.52 -0.18 4.03
C SER A 122 -4.84 0.82 2.92
N ASN A 123 -6.13 1.07 2.67
CA ASN A 123 -6.53 1.97 1.60
C ASN A 123 -6.16 3.44 1.90
N SER A 124 -6.35 3.88 3.14
CA SER A 124 -5.89 5.21 3.56
C SER A 124 -4.37 5.35 3.57
N VAL A 125 -3.65 4.26 3.88
CA VAL A 125 -2.18 4.22 3.86
C VAL A 125 -1.68 4.31 2.43
N ALA A 126 -2.19 3.48 1.50
CA ALA A 126 -1.80 3.51 0.10
C ALA A 126 -2.03 4.91 -0.51
N THR A 127 -3.17 5.55 -0.19
CA THR A 127 -3.45 6.93 -0.62
C THR A 127 -2.46 7.94 -0.04
N ALA A 128 -2.16 7.86 1.25
CA ALA A 128 -1.21 8.76 1.90
C ALA A 128 0.21 8.59 1.34
N VAL A 129 0.66 7.35 1.20
CA VAL A 129 1.96 7.01 0.62
C VAL A 129 2.07 7.52 -0.82
N ALA A 130 1.05 7.29 -1.66
CA ALA A 130 1.05 7.80 -3.03
C ALA A 130 1.16 9.33 -3.09
N HIS A 131 0.50 10.05 -2.17
CA HIS A 131 0.66 11.49 -2.05
C HIS A 131 2.06 11.90 -1.58
N GLY A 132 2.67 11.16 -0.64
CA GLY A 132 4.06 11.38 -0.21
C GLY A 132 5.08 11.11 -1.31
N MET A 133 4.76 10.24 -2.26
CA MET A 133 5.52 10.02 -3.49
C MET A 133 5.26 11.09 -4.57
N GLU A 134 4.43 12.11 -4.27
CA GLU A 134 3.95 13.12 -5.22
C GLU A 134 3.28 12.53 -6.47
N LEU A 135 2.53 11.44 -6.29
CA LEU A 135 1.81 10.77 -7.36
C LEU A 135 0.34 11.21 -7.39
N ALA A 136 -0.15 11.46 -8.60
CA ALA A 136 -1.56 11.73 -8.83
C ALA A 136 -2.37 10.44 -8.79
N LEU A 137 -3.29 10.31 -7.85
CA LEU A 137 -4.26 9.22 -7.85
C LEU A 137 -5.40 9.55 -8.82
N PRO A 138 -5.64 8.74 -9.86
CA PRO A 138 -6.73 8.98 -10.80
C PRO A 138 -8.06 9.07 -10.05
N SER A 139 -8.91 10.03 -10.42
CA SER A 139 -10.25 10.20 -9.84
C SER A 139 -11.08 8.92 -9.89
N ALA A 140 -10.87 8.11 -10.92
CA ALA A 140 -11.48 6.79 -11.11
C ALA A 140 -11.02 5.75 -10.08
N SER A 141 -9.78 5.87 -9.58
CA SER A 141 -9.26 5.05 -8.48
C SER A 141 -9.86 5.49 -7.15
N LEU A 142 -10.25 6.76 -7.00
CA LEU A 142 -10.91 7.36 -5.83
C LEU A 142 -12.44 7.11 -5.81
N GLY A 143 -12.95 6.01 -6.37
CA GLY A 143 -14.39 5.67 -6.37
C GLY A 143 -14.75 4.56 -5.37
N LEU A 144 -16.01 4.48 -4.96
CA LEU A 144 -16.55 3.35 -4.19
C LEU A 144 -16.47 2.02 -4.96
N LEU A 145 -16.33 2.06 -6.29
CA LEU A 145 -16.60 0.94 -7.20
C LEU A 145 -15.50 0.61 -8.22
N ARG A 146 -14.23 0.97 -8.00
CA ARG A 146 -13.12 0.38 -8.80
C ARG A 146 -11.92 -0.14 -7.99
N ALA A 147 -11.66 0.39 -6.80
CA ALA A 147 -10.94 -0.27 -5.69
C ALA A 147 -11.56 0.22 -4.37
N PRO A 148 -12.69 -0.37 -3.92
CA PRO A 148 -13.45 0.05 -2.74
C PRO A 148 -12.57 0.50 -1.56
N GLY A 149 -12.56 1.82 -1.30
CA GLY A 149 -11.90 2.43 -0.14
C GLY A 149 -10.69 3.33 -0.41
N ALA A 150 -10.25 3.50 -1.66
CA ALA A 150 -9.20 4.47 -2.03
C ALA A 150 -9.53 5.94 -1.67
N ARG A 151 -10.80 6.26 -1.39
CA ARG A 151 -11.24 7.59 -0.89
C ARG A 151 -10.77 7.92 0.52
N ARG A 152 -10.23 6.95 1.26
CA ARG A 152 -9.87 7.19 2.66
C ARG A 152 -8.54 7.93 2.72
N ARG A 153 -8.50 8.96 3.55
CA ARG A 153 -7.29 9.75 3.79
C ARG A 153 -6.80 9.46 5.19
N LEU A 154 -5.51 9.18 5.30
CA LEU A 154 -4.86 9.10 6.59
C LEU A 154 -4.55 10.54 7.05
N ALA A 155 -5.20 10.98 8.12
CA ALA A 155 -4.80 12.18 8.84
C ALA A 155 -3.71 11.78 9.84
N LEU A 156 -2.45 12.09 9.50
CA LEU A 156 -1.37 12.01 10.46
C LEU A 156 -1.60 13.10 11.51
N ALA A 157 -1.52 12.75 12.80
CA ALA A 157 -1.52 13.77 13.84
C ALA A 157 -0.28 14.66 13.61
N SER A 158 -0.54 15.94 13.42
CA SER A 158 0.46 17.01 13.34
C SER A 158 1.12 17.24 14.69
#